data_AF-A0A4R4TTD1-F1
#
_entry.id   AF-A0A4R4TTD1-F1
#
_cell.length_a   1.000
_cell.length_b   1.000
_cell.length_c   1.000
_cell.angle_alpha   90.00
_cell.angle_beta   90.00
_cell.angle_gamma   90.00
#
_symmetry.space_group_name_H-M   'P 1'
#
loop_
_entity.id
_entity.type
_entity.pdbx_description
1 polymer ?
#
loop_
_entity_poly.entity_id
_entity_poly.type
_entity_poly.pdbx_seq_one_letter_code
_entity_poly.pdbx_strand_id
1 'polypeptide(L)'
;MVSDGVTYAGRRDLQPTEGPYTWIDLSNNDGYPGASACGVAISAQGNDVWVKVLTTDGEVWETHCDAPGTTLVCDEAWIQQTTPTPTP
;
A
#
# COMPACT_ATOMS: atom_id res chain seq x y z
N MET A 1 -2.67 -5.08 -4.02
CA MET A 1 -2.71 -6.55 -4.02
C MET A 1 -1.42 -7.10 -3.44
N VAL A 2 -1.42 -8.36 -3.02
CA VAL A 2 -0.19 -9.09 -2.68
C VAL A 2 -0.08 -10.27 -3.65
N SER A 3 1.08 -10.45 -4.29
CA SER A 3 1.38 -11.58 -5.18
C SER A 3 2.79 -12.06 -4.89
N ASP A 4 2.97 -13.35 -4.61
CA ASP A 4 4.26 -13.97 -4.30
C ASP A 4 5.08 -13.21 -3.23
N GLY A 5 4.39 -12.67 -2.21
CA GLY A 5 5.02 -11.91 -1.14
C GLY A 5 5.47 -10.49 -1.54
N VAL A 6 5.01 -9.98 -2.69
CA VAL A 6 5.23 -8.62 -3.16
C VAL A 6 3.93 -7.82 -3.10
N THR A 7 4.01 -6.63 -2.49
CA THR A 7 2.88 -5.72 -2.37
C THR A 7 2.87 -4.75 -3.54
N TYR A 8 1.74 -4.73 -4.27
CA TYR A 8 1.50 -3.79 -5.36
C TYR A 8 0.35 -2.83 -5.03
N ALA A 9 0.53 -1.54 -5.29
CA ALA A 9 -0.55 -0.55 -5.29
C ALA A 9 -1.01 -0.27 -6.72
N GLY A 10 -2.32 -0.38 -6.95
CA GLY A 10 -2.94 -0.14 -8.25
C GLY A 10 -3.72 1.16 -8.26
N ARG A 11 -3.48 2.01 -9.25
CA ARG A 11 -4.26 3.22 -9.53
C ARG A 11 -4.80 3.15 -10.95
N ARG A 12 -6.00 3.69 -11.18
CA ARG A 12 -6.56 3.89 -12.52
C ARG A 12 -7.24 5.25 -12.59
N ASP A 13 -7.23 5.84 -13.77
CA ASP A 13 -8.08 7.00 -14.05
C ASP A 13 -9.53 6.52 -14.24
N LEU A 14 -10.47 7.31 -13.75
CA LEU A 14 -11.90 7.05 -13.85
C LEU A 14 -12.59 8.01 -14.83
N GLN A 15 -11.87 8.96 -15.45
CA GLN A 15 -12.45 10.02 -16.25
C GLN A 15 -11.75 10.22 -17.61
N PRO A 16 -12.50 10.58 -18.68
CA PRO A 16 -13.96 10.51 -18.78
C PRO A 16 -14.49 9.06 -18.83
N THR A 17 -13.61 8.10 -19.07
CA THR A 17 -13.88 6.66 -19.09
C THR A 17 -12.86 5.95 -18.21
N GLU A 18 -13.27 4.86 -17.57
CA GLU A 18 -12.38 4.03 -16.78
C GLU A 18 -11.20 3.50 -17.62
N GLY A 19 -9.99 3.87 -17.21
CA GLY A 19 -8.74 3.39 -17.79
C GLY A 19 -8.24 2.10 -17.14
N PRO A 20 -7.19 1.48 -17.71
CA PRO A 20 -6.53 0.35 -17.09
C PRO A 20 -5.85 0.72 -15.76
N TYR A 21 -5.56 -0.28 -14.92
CA TYR A 21 -4.72 -0.09 -13.75
C TYR A 21 -3.25 0.07 -14.13
N THR A 22 -2.61 1.07 -13.55
CA THR A 22 -1.16 1.15 -13.38
C THR A 22 -0.81 0.59 -12.01
N TRP A 23 0.10 -0.38 -11.99
CA TRP A 23 0.58 -1.02 -10.76
C TRP A 23 1.98 -0.54 -10.41
N ILE A 24 2.22 -0.30 -9.13
CA ILE A 24 3.52 0.04 -8.57
C ILE A 24 3.93 -1.05 -7.60
N ASP A 25 5.15 -1.55 -7.76
CA ASP A 25 5.81 -2.44 -6.83
C ASP A 25 6.35 -1.64 -5.64
N LEU A 26 5.90 -1.97 -4.43
CA LEU A 26 6.29 -1.30 -3.19
C LEU A 26 7.35 -2.06 -2.39
N SER A 27 7.81 -3.20 -2.90
CA SER A 27 8.77 -4.06 -2.19
C SER A 27 10.19 -3.50 -2.19
N ASN A 28 10.48 -2.55 -3.07
CA ASN A 28 11.77 -1.87 -3.14
C ASN A 28 11.87 -0.68 -2.17
N ASN A 29 10.78 -0.31 -1.49
CA ASN A 29 10.80 0.77 -0.52
C ASN A 29 11.49 0.32 0.77
N ASP A 30 12.24 1.24 1.38
CA ASP A 30 12.96 0.97 2.62
C ASP A 30 12.02 0.42 3.70
N GLY A 31 12.46 -0.61 4.41
CA GLY A 31 11.71 -1.22 5.50
C GLY A 31 10.55 -2.14 5.09
N TYR A 32 10.41 -2.48 3.80
CA TYR A 32 9.36 -3.40 3.35
C TYR A 32 9.36 -4.71 4.18
N PRO A 33 8.20 -5.16 4.71
CA PRO A 33 8.12 -6.36 5.55
C PRO A 33 8.51 -7.68 4.85
N GLY A 34 8.77 -7.63 3.54
CA GLY A 34 9.24 -8.77 2.77
C GLY A 34 8.14 -9.79 2.47
N ALA A 35 8.56 -11.02 2.17
CA ALA A 35 7.69 -12.09 1.71
C ALA A 35 6.64 -12.57 2.72
N SER A 36 6.68 -12.08 3.97
CA SER A 36 5.66 -12.36 4.99
C SER A 36 4.37 -11.57 4.76
N ALA A 37 4.37 -10.56 3.86
CA ALA A 37 3.17 -9.83 3.48
C ALA A 37 2.09 -10.80 2.98
N CYS A 38 0.91 -10.78 3.62
CA CYS A 38 -0.19 -11.70 3.32
C CYS A 38 -1.54 -11.00 3.09
N GLY A 39 -1.64 -9.72 3.48
CA GLY A 39 -2.83 -8.90 3.26
C GLY A 39 -2.44 -7.45 2.98
N VAL A 40 -3.30 -6.74 2.25
CA VAL A 40 -3.10 -5.32 1.96
C VAL A 40 -4.42 -4.55 2.09
N ALA A 41 -4.34 -3.37 2.69
CA ALA A 41 -5.43 -2.41 2.75
C ALA A 41 -4.94 -1.04 2.26
N ILE A 42 -5.82 -0.28 1.61
CA ILE A 42 -5.51 1.05 1.10
C ILE A 42 -6.55 2.03 1.65
N SER A 43 -6.08 3.16 2.15
CA SER A 43 -6.92 4.33 2.47
C SER A 43 -6.41 5.54 1.71
N ALA A 44 -7.33 6.32 1.14
CA ALA A 44 -6.99 7.51 0.38
C ALA A 44 -7.81 8.70 0.87
N GLN A 45 -7.16 9.87 0.97
CA GLN A 45 -7.79 11.14 1.29
C GLN A 45 -7.14 12.25 0.48
N GLY A 46 -7.88 12.84 -0.46
CA GLY A 46 -7.31 13.88 -1.33
C GLY A 46 -6.14 13.33 -2.16
N ASN A 47 -4.96 13.92 -1.99
CA ASN A 47 -3.73 13.49 -2.66
C ASN A 47 -2.89 12.54 -1.81
N ASP A 48 -3.36 12.15 -0.63
CA ASP A 48 -2.64 11.28 0.29
C ASP A 48 -3.20 9.86 0.21
N VAL A 49 -2.30 8.87 0.10
CA VAL A 49 -2.64 7.44 0.05
C VAL A 49 -1.78 6.69 1.05
N TRP A 50 -2.42 5.96 1.95
CA TRP A 50 -1.72 5.06 2.89
C TRP A 50 -1.95 3.62 2.47
N VAL A 51 -0.85 2.88 2.32
CA VAL A 51 -0.86 1.45 2.02
C VAL A 51 -0.43 0.70 3.28
N LYS A 52 -1.31 -0.17 3.76
CA LYS A 52 -1.08 -1.03 4.91
C LYS A 52 -0.89 -2.47 4.47
N VAL A 53 0.11 -3.14 5.04
CA VAL A 53 0.36 -4.56 4.86
C VAL A 53 0.20 -5.28 6.19
N LEU A 54 -0.54 -6.38 6.16
CA LEU A 54 -0.57 -7.37 7.24
C LEU A 54 0.45 -8.46 6.92
N THR A 55 1.30 -8.82 7.87
CA THR A 55 2.21 -9.96 7.76
C THR A 55 1.58 -11.24 8.32
N THR A 56 2.13 -12.39 7.96
CA THR A 56 1.73 -13.69 8.53
C THR A 56 1.91 -13.78 10.05
N ASP A 57 2.83 -12.98 10.61
CA ASP A 57 3.10 -12.91 12.05
C ASP A 57 2.12 -11.96 12.78
N GLY A 58 1.19 -11.34 12.06
CA GLY A 58 0.18 -10.44 12.60
C GLY A 58 0.64 -8.99 12.78
N GLU A 59 1.78 -8.62 12.21
CA GLU A 59 2.27 -7.24 12.25
C GLU A 59 1.58 -6.41 11.17
N VAL A 60 1.35 -5.13 11.48
CA VAL A 60 0.84 -4.15 10.51
C VAL A 60 1.96 -3.18 10.18
N TRP A 61 2.24 -3.02 8.90
CA TRP A 61 3.20 -2.07 8.36
C TRP A 61 2.47 -1.07 7.47
N GLU A 62 2.86 0.20 7.51
CA GLU A 62 2.26 1.24 6.68
C GLU A 62 3.34 2.04 5.96
N THR A 63 3.07 2.39 4.70
CA THR A 63 3.81 3.40 3.94
C THR A 63 2.82 4.42 3.39
N HIS A 64 3.29 5.64 3.16
CA HIS A 64 2.53 6.72 2.57
C HIS A 64 2.97 6.95 1.11
N CYS A 65 2.02 7.36 0.28
CA CYS A 65 2.22 7.68 -1.11
C CYS A 65 1.50 8.99 -1.46
N ASP A 66 2.17 9.83 -2.24
CA ASP A 66 1.57 10.99 -2.87
C ASP A 66 0.81 10.58 -4.15
N ALA A 67 -0.37 11.14 -4.34
CA ALA A 67 -1.26 10.86 -5.46
C ALA A 67 -1.66 12.13 -6.26
N PRO A 68 -0.71 12.95 -6.74
CA PRO A 68 -1.02 14.17 -7.48
C PRO A 68 -1.61 13.85 -8.86
N GLY A 69 -2.85 14.30 -9.11
CA GLY A 69 -3.51 14.13 -10.39
C GLY A 69 -3.73 12.64 -10.71
N THR A 70 -3.09 12.14 -11.78
CA THR A 70 -3.19 10.73 -12.19
C THR A 70 -1.98 9.88 -11.78
N THR A 71 -0.98 10.48 -11.12
CA THR A 71 0.26 9.80 -10.71
C THR A 71 0.11 9.23 -9.30
N LEU A 72 0.88 8.18 -9.00
CA LEU A 72 1.08 7.65 -7.66
C LEU A 72 2.59 7.56 -7.42
N VAL A 73 3.08 8.16 -6.34
CA VAL A 73 4.49 8.20 -5.95
C VAL A 73 4.58 7.60 -4.56
N CYS A 74 5.31 6.50 -4.42
CA CYS A 74 5.47 5.78 -3.16
C CYS A 74 6.95 5.58 -2.91
N ASP A 75 7.61 6.54 -2.28
CA ASP A 75 9.04 6.53 -1.96
C ASP A 75 9.31 6.58 -0.45
N GLU A 76 8.27 6.74 0.37
CA GLU A 76 8.39 6.69 1.81
C GLU A 76 8.66 5.28 2.34
N ALA A 77 9.44 5.22 3.41
CA ALA A 77 9.76 3.98 4.09
C ALA A 77 8.51 3.36 4.73
N TRP A 78 8.54 2.04 4.86
CA TRP A 78 7.55 1.29 5.63
C TRP A 78 7.84 1.42 7.12
N ILE A 79 6.83 1.79 7.88
CA ILE A 79 6.89 1.94 9.33
C ILE A 79 5.96 0.91 9.96
N GLN A 80 6.49 0.11 10.87
CA GLN A 80 5.69 -0.82 11.67
C GLN A 80 4.73 -0.02 12.55
N GLN A 81 3.44 -0.29 12.39
CA GLN A 81 2.39 0.25 13.22
C GLN A 81 2.16 -0.65 14.43
N THR A 82 1.58 -0.10 15.48
CA THR A 82 1.14 -0.92 16.60
C THR A 82 0.09 -1.92 16.10
N THR A 83 0.31 -3.21 16.36
CA THR A 83 -0.66 -4.25 16.02
C THR A 83 -2.02 -3.89 16.65
N PRO A 84 -3.10 -3.82 15.87
CA PRO A 84 -4.41 -3.47 16.40
C PRO A 84 -4.84 -4.54 17.41
N THR A 85 -4.84 -4.20 18.70
CA THR A 85 -5.51 -5.00 19.72
C THR A 85 -7.01 -4.81 19.54
N PRO A 86 -7.81 -5.87 19.32
CA PRO A 86 -9.25 -5.72 19.20
C PRO A 86 -9.79 -5.09 20.49
N THR A 87 -10.55 -4.00 20.35
CA THR A 87 -11.31 -3.41 21.45
C THR A 87 -12.43 -4.39 21.82
N PRO A 88 -12.63 -4.73 23.11
CA PRO A 88 -13.68 -5.65 23.53
C PRO A 88 -15.10 -5.16 23.20
#